data_AF-A0A6G3XHK7-F1
#
_entry.id   AF-A0A6G3XHK7-F1
#
_cell.length_a   1.000
_cell.length_b   1.000
_cell.length_c   1.000
_cell.angle_alpha   90.00
_cell.angle_beta   90.00
_cell.angle_gamma   90.00
#
_symmetry.space_group_name_H-M   'P 1'
#
loop_
_entity.id
_entity.type
_entity.pdbx_description
1 polymer ?
#
loop_
_entity_poly.entity_id
_entity_poly.type
_entity_poly.pdbx_seq_one_letter_code
_entity_poly.pdbx_strand_id
1 'polypeptide(L)' 'DARAKKTGHADLSAYREVADTAGATEFTGYASLAGESTIVGLLVDGVPSPAATEGDEVEVVLDRTPFYA' A
#
# COMPACT_ATOMS: atom_id res chain seq x y z
N ASP A 1 -19.53 -12.11 8.79
CA ASP A 1 -18.87 -10.86 8.33
C ASP A 1 -18.64 -9.84 9.44
N ALA A 2 -17.47 -9.89 10.09
CA ALA A 2 -16.99 -8.82 10.97
C ALA A 2 -15.46 -8.80 11.15
N ARG A 3 -14.72 -9.70 10.47
CA ARG A 3 -13.25 -9.80 10.61
C ARG A 3 -12.48 -8.82 9.71
N ALA A 4 -13.03 -8.43 8.57
CA ALA A 4 -12.38 -7.49 7.64
C ALA A 4 -12.35 -6.02 8.13
N LYS A 5 -12.97 -5.70 9.28
CA LYS A 5 -12.99 -4.34 9.83
C LYS A 5 -11.99 -4.13 10.98
N LYS A 6 -11.02 -5.03 11.16
CA LYS A 6 -10.04 -4.98 12.25
C LYS A 6 -8.57 -5.04 11.78
N THR A 7 -8.27 -4.74 10.53
CA THR A 7 -6.88 -4.46 10.10
C THR A 7 -6.42 -3.05 10.44
N GLY A 8 -7.21 -2.29 11.22
CA GLY A 8 -6.92 -0.91 11.63
C GLY A 8 -5.65 -0.70 12.46
N HIS A 9 -4.87 -1.75 12.75
CA HIS A 9 -3.54 -1.69 13.33
C HIS A 9 -2.56 -2.59 12.55
N ALA A 10 -2.61 -2.61 11.21
CA ALA A 10 -1.38 -2.86 10.47
C ALA A 10 -0.34 -1.88 11.06
N ASP A 11 0.77 -2.41 11.54
CA ASP A 11 1.75 -1.60 12.26
C ASP A 11 2.16 -0.45 11.33
N LEU A 12 1.69 0.77 11.65
CA LEU A 12 1.90 1.94 10.80
C LEU A 12 3.39 2.23 10.62
N SER A 13 4.26 1.63 11.44
CA SER A 13 5.70 1.67 11.25
C SER A 13 6.14 1.02 9.93
N ALA A 14 5.53 -0.08 9.50
CA ALA A 14 5.88 -0.74 8.24
C ALA A 14 5.60 0.16 7.03
N TYR A 15 4.44 0.81 7.01
CA TYR A 15 4.10 1.81 5.99
C TYR A 15 5.02 3.03 6.03
N ARG A 16 5.38 3.49 7.23
CA ARG A 16 6.31 4.62 7.40
C ARG A 16 7.71 4.28 6.90
N GLU A 17 8.21 3.07 7.15
CA GLU A 17 9.52 2.63 6.65
C GLU A 17 9.58 2.65 5.11
N VAL A 18 8.52 2.19 4.46
CA VAL A 18 8.36 2.28 3.00
C VAL A 18 8.34 3.75 2.56
N ALA A 19 7.53 4.60 3.21
CA ALA A 19 7.42 6.02 2.87
C ALA A 19 8.72 6.81 3.12
N ASP A 20 9.49 6.46 4.15
CA ASP A 20 10.79 7.07 4.45
C ASP A 20 11.82 6.75 3.37
N THR A 21 11.70 5.58 2.73
CA THR A 21 12.60 5.13 1.65
C THR A 21 12.18 5.65 0.28
N ALA A 22 10.88 5.60 -0.03
CA ALA A 22 10.35 5.89 -1.37
C ALA A 22 9.77 7.31 -1.52
N GLY A 23 9.53 8.00 -0.40
CA GLY A 23 8.77 9.24 -0.38
C GLY A 23 7.26 9.03 -0.23
N ALA A 24 6.53 10.13 -0.13
CA ALA A 24 5.07 10.09 -0.01
C ALA A 24 4.40 9.78 -1.36
N THR A 25 3.31 9.03 -1.33
CA THR A 25 2.47 8.75 -2.51
C THR A 25 1.81 10.03 -3.03
N GLU A 26 1.93 10.30 -4.33
CA GLU A 26 1.25 11.40 -4.99
C GLU A 26 -0.22 11.05 -5.28
N PHE A 27 -1.15 11.89 -4.82
CA PHE A 27 -2.57 11.74 -5.13
C PHE A 27 -2.92 12.43 -6.46
N THR A 28 -3.38 11.65 -7.44
CA THR A 28 -3.68 12.12 -8.81
C THR A 28 -5.18 12.18 -9.12
N GLY A 29 -6.05 11.77 -8.17
CA GLY A 29 -7.47 11.53 -8.40
C GLY A 29 -8.31 12.77 -8.77
N TYR A 30 -7.79 13.97 -8.53
CA TYR A 30 -8.42 15.21 -9.01
C TYR A 30 -8.22 15.47 -10.50
N ALA A 31 -7.12 14.98 -11.07
CA ALA A 31 -6.73 15.23 -12.45
C ALA A 31 -7.14 14.08 -13.38
N SER A 32 -6.98 12.82 -12.92
CA SER A 32 -7.31 11.63 -13.69
C SER A 32 -7.83 10.52 -12.77
N LEU A 33 -8.69 9.65 -13.32
CA LEU A 33 -9.19 8.45 -12.63
C LEU A 33 -8.37 7.20 -12.98
N ALA A 34 -7.43 7.29 -13.91
CA ALA A 34 -6.57 6.20 -14.33
C ALA A 34 -5.15 6.70 -14.68
N GLY A 35 -4.15 5.85 -14.50
CA GLY A 35 -2.76 6.15 -14.80
C GLY A 35 -1.85 4.99 -14.47
N GLU A 36 -0.60 5.09 -14.93
CA GLU A 36 0.46 4.13 -14.59
C GLU A 36 1.12 4.52 -13.27
N SER A 37 1.53 3.54 -12.48
CA SER A 37 2.23 3.74 -11.21
C SER A 37 3.28 2.65 -10.99
N THR A 38 4.22 2.95 -10.10
CA THR A 38 5.28 2.02 -9.67
C THR A 38 4.95 1.50 -8.28
N ILE A 39 5.10 0.19 -8.08
CA ILE A 39 5.04 -0.40 -6.73
C ILE A 39 6.34 -0.02 -6.02
N VAL A 40 6.23 0.73 -4.93
CA VAL A 40 7.36 1.18 -4.11
C VAL A 40 7.44 0.45 -2.77
N GLY A 41 6.40 -0.31 -2.42
CA GLY A 41 6.41 -1.21 -1.27
C GLY A 41 5.39 -2.32 -1.42
N LEU A 42 5.71 -3.47 -0.84
CA LEU A 42 4.86 -4.65 -0.77
C LEU A 42 4.88 -5.15 0.68
N LEU A 43 3.70 -5.35 1.24
CA LEU A 43 3.52 -5.93 2.57
C LEU A 43 2.71 -7.22 2.43
N VAL A 44 3.12 -8.25 3.16
CA VAL A 44 2.38 -9.50 3.33
C VAL A 44 2.01 -9.58 4.80
N ASP A 45 0.71 -9.71 5.10
CA ASP A 45 0.19 -9.70 6.48
C ASP A 45 0.69 -8.49 7.31
N GLY A 46 0.84 -7.32 6.67
CA GLY A 46 1.31 -6.08 7.31
C GLY A 46 2.81 -6.00 7.55
N VAL A 47 3.61 -6.93 7.02
CA VAL A 47 5.08 -6.94 7.14
C VAL A 47 5.73 -6.70 5.78
N PRO A 48 6.75 -5.80 5.66
CA PRO A 48 7.46 -5.60 4.40
C PRO A 48 8.06 -6.90 3.86
N SER A 49 7.80 -7.18 2.58
CA SER A 49 8.28 -8.39 1.92
C SER A 49 8.78 -8.08 0.51
N PRO A 50 9.89 -8.69 0.05
CA PRO A 50 10.38 -8.51 -1.32
C PRO A 50 9.53 -9.25 -2.36
N ALA A 51 8.66 -10.18 -1.94
CA ALA A 51 7.80 -10.96 -2.83
C ALA A 51 6.55 -11.46 -2.10
N ALA A 52 5.53 -11.82 -2.87
CA ALA A 52 4.33 -12.49 -2.41
C ALA A 52 4.02 -13.71 -3.28
N THR A 53 3.29 -14.65 -2.71
CA THR A 53 2.87 -15.91 -3.33
C THR A 53 1.35 -16.00 -3.46
N GLU A 54 0.88 -16.96 -4.25
CA GLU A 54 -0.56 -17.18 -4.40
C GLU A 54 -1.19 -17.55 -3.04
N GLY A 55 -2.25 -16.83 -2.67
CA GLY A 55 -2.96 -17.01 -1.41
C GLY A 55 -2.60 -16.01 -0.32
N ASP A 56 -1.53 -15.22 -0.50
CA ASP A 56 -1.14 -14.19 0.45
C ASP A 56 -2.11 -13.00 0.41
N GLU A 57 -2.47 -12.48 1.60
CA GLU A 57 -3.12 -11.18 1.71
C GLU A 57 -2.04 -10.10 1.65
N VAL A 58 -2.10 -9.28 0.60
CA VAL A 58 -1.05 -8.30 0.30
C VAL A 58 -1.58 -6.88 0.30
N GLU A 59 -0.73 -5.97 0.76
CA GLU A 59 -0.94 -4.53 0.69
C GLU A 59 0.18 -3.94 -0.18
N VAL A 60 -0.18 -3.09 -1.13
CA VAL A 60 0.77 -2.46 -2.07
C VAL A 60 0.81 -0.96 -1.86
N VAL A 61 2.02 -0.41 -1.81
CA VAL A 61 2.26 1.02 -1.74
C VAL A 61 2.75 1.49 -3.10
N LEU A 62 2.13 2.55 -3.62
CA LEU A 62 2.39 3.10 -4.94
C LEU A 62 3.07 4.47 -4.84
N ASP A 63 3.88 4.83 -5.83
CA ASP A 63 4.45 6.18 -5.97
C ASP A 63 3.37 7.25 -6.22
N ARG A 64 2.32 6.89 -6.97
CA ARG A 64 1.17 7.75 -7.27
C ARG A 64 -0.09 6.94 -7.49
N THR A 65 -1.25 7.51 -7.15
CA THR A 65 -2.53 6.83 -7.32
C THR A 65 -3.71 7.80 -7.38
N PRO A 66 -4.76 7.50 -8.17
CA PRO A 66 -6.02 8.23 -8.11
C PRO A 66 -6.95 7.71 -7.00
N PHE A 67 -6.58 6.64 -6.31
CA PHE A 67 -7.39 6.01 -5.28
C PHE A 67 -7.25 6.71 -3.93
N TYR A 68 -8.36 6.80 -3.20
CA TYR A 68 -8.37 7.23 -1.81
C TYR A 68 -7.91 6.08 -0.92
N ALA A 69 -7.02 6.38 0.04
CA ALA A 69 -6.53 5.46 1.05
C ALA A 69 -7.46 5.38 2.26
#